data_AF-A0A2Z7AQS0-F1
#
_entry.id   AF-A0A2Z7AQS0-F1
#
_cell.length_a   1.000
_cell.length_b   1.000
_cell.length_c   1.000
_cell.angle_alpha   90.00
_cell.angle_beta   90.00
_cell.angle_gamma   90.00
#
_symmetry.space_group_name_H-M   'P 1'
#
loop_
_entity.id
_entity.type
_entity.pdbx_description
1 polymer ?
#
loop_
_entity_poly.entity_id
_entity_poly.type
_entity_poly.pdbx_seq_one_letter_code
_entity_poly.pdbx_strand_id
1 'polypeptide(L)'
;MSSPDSKLVSRVAKSIDCSSPPEVSHREDEIPSATELHRARLLKIDQDEARLTAQGCTWYEIKASTLRESDISFVKDKAGISEIYEVVIPHVHARAHRPPAGFHTFCVNQIERGLRFPIPKFITSLCDHLEFSPSQLNPNSFRSLLSLGILLKFFRIPISTYTLMRLIQIKRLGPGKFYISNKCLSGNPSSHKGWMSRYFFIKCISSRENSWGCNMSWRDNADTLLPPAPEQAPDLTHFLEVREKCFNAHELIEENLLCYFRISWKKVQLVGDLGISITFSYCRY
;
A
#
# COMPACT_ATOMS: atom_id res chain seq x y z
N MET A 1 -6.30 -35.11 95.61
CA MET A 1 -4.94 -35.39 95.11
C MET A 1 -5.05 -36.29 93.89
N SER A 2 -4.08 -36.14 92.97
CA SER A 2 -3.82 -36.93 91.76
C SER A 2 -4.33 -36.32 90.43
N SER A 3 -3.35 -35.98 89.61
CA SER A 3 -3.31 -35.23 88.34
C SER A 3 -3.87 -36.01 87.14
N PRO A 4 -4.39 -35.36 86.08
CA PRO A 4 -4.50 -35.97 84.76
C PRO A 4 -3.27 -35.66 83.91
N ASP A 5 -2.75 -36.72 83.30
CA ASP A 5 -1.53 -36.78 82.51
C ASP A 5 -1.71 -36.23 81.10
N SER A 6 -0.70 -35.51 80.66
CA SER A 6 -0.52 -34.94 79.34
C SER A 6 -0.36 -36.00 78.26
N LYS A 7 -1.02 -35.85 77.11
CA LYS A 7 -0.42 -36.14 75.79
C LYS A 7 -1.27 -35.58 74.65
N LEU A 8 -1.11 -34.28 74.48
CA LEU A 8 -1.30 -33.57 73.22
C LEU A 8 -0.04 -33.81 72.35
N VAL A 9 -0.25 -33.99 71.05
CA VAL A 9 0.72 -33.82 69.95
C VAL A 9 1.56 -35.03 69.51
N SER A 10 1.45 -35.29 68.20
CA SER A 10 2.44 -35.89 67.29
C SER A 10 2.48 -37.43 67.13
N ARG A 11 1.76 -37.93 66.10
CA ARG A 11 2.40 -38.57 64.91
C ARG A 11 1.38 -38.90 63.79
N VAL A 12 1.35 -38.01 62.80
CA VAL A 12 1.46 -38.25 61.34
C VAL A 12 0.90 -39.56 60.73
N ALA A 13 -0.04 -39.35 59.80
CA ALA A 13 -0.28 -40.05 58.52
C ALA A 13 -0.82 -41.48 58.50
N LYS A 14 -2.08 -41.62 58.07
CA LYS A 14 -2.44 -41.93 56.67
C LYS A 14 -3.96 -42.07 56.55
N SER A 15 -4.46 -41.70 55.37
CA SER A 15 -5.73 -42.17 54.81
C SER A 15 -7.01 -41.61 55.43
N ILE A 16 -7.45 -40.44 54.95
CA ILE A 16 -8.85 -40.30 54.55
C ILE A 16 -8.87 -39.68 53.16
N ASP A 17 -8.99 -40.57 52.20
CA ASP A 17 -9.41 -40.37 50.83
C ASP A 17 -10.95 -40.27 50.85
N CYS A 18 -11.51 -39.22 50.25
CA CYS A 18 -12.81 -39.20 49.58
C CYS A 18 -13.09 -37.79 49.01
N SER A 19 -12.63 -37.63 47.77
CA SER A 19 -13.41 -37.08 46.64
C SER A 19 -14.15 -35.75 46.82
N SER A 20 -13.44 -34.66 46.57
CA SER A 20 -14.03 -33.44 46.01
C SER A 20 -14.55 -33.74 44.58
N PRO A 21 -15.66 -33.11 44.12
CA PRO A 21 -16.09 -33.22 42.73
C PRO A 21 -14.96 -32.73 41.81
N PRO A 22 -14.84 -33.23 40.56
CA PRO A 22 -13.83 -32.70 39.67
C PRO A 22 -14.12 -31.21 39.51
N GLU A 23 -13.18 -30.36 39.93
CA GLU A 23 -13.09 -29.01 39.40
C GLU A 23 -13.19 -29.19 37.90
N VAL A 24 -14.34 -28.78 37.35
CA VAL A 24 -14.46 -28.45 35.95
C VAL A 24 -13.34 -27.45 35.78
N SER A 25 -12.23 -27.92 35.21
CA SER A 25 -11.24 -27.08 34.57
C SER A 25 -12.07 -26.22 33.64
N HIS A 26 -12.40 -25.03 34.13
CA HIS A 26 -12.56 -23.87 33.29
C HIS A 26 -11.24 -23.83 32.54
N ARG A 27 -11.18 -24.53 31.41
CA ARG A 27 -10.44 -24.04 30.27
C ARG A 27 -11.12 -22.71 30.02
N GLU A 28 -10.65 -21.68 30.73
CA GLU A 28 -10.67 -20.35 30.20
C GLU A 28 -10.10 -20.56 28.81
N ASP A 29 -10.97 -20.49 27.80
CA ASP A 29 -10.55 -20.29 26.43
C ASP A 29 -9.79 -18.98 26.48
N GLU A 30 -8.50 -19.04 26.81
CA GLU A 30 -7.60 -17.90 26.85
C GLU A 30 -7.73 -17.27 25.48
N ILE A 31 -8.41 -16.12 25.43
CA ILE A 31 -8.64 -15.40 24.19
C ILE A 31 -7.24 -15.16 23.60
N PRO A 32 -6.91 -15.75 22.45
CA PRO A 32 -5.55 -15.69 21.95
C PRO A 32 -5.15 -14.24 21.78
N SER A 33 -3.96 -13.89 22.26
CA SER A 33 -3.46 -12.52 22.15
C SER A 33 -3.44 -12.06 20.68
N ALA A 34 -3.52 -10.75 20.44
CA ALA A 34 -3.46 -10.21 19.08
C ALA A 34 -2.21 -10.67 18.30
N THR A 35 -1.11 -10.90 19.03
CA THR A 35 0.14 -11.43 18.47
C THR A 35 0.00 -12.90 18.08
N GLU A 36 -0.64 -13.74 18.89
CA GLU A 36 -0.89 -15.15 18.57
C GLU A 36 -1.86 -15.31 17.42
N LEU A 37 -2.94 -14.52 17.39
CA LEU A 37 -3.86 -14.48 16.25
C LEU A 37 -3.14 -14.10 14.96
N HIS A 38 -2.23 -13.12 15.03
CA HIS A 38 -1.43 -12.73 13.88
C HIS A 38 -0.45 -13.82 13.43
N ARG A 39 0.25 -14.49 14.36
CA ARG A 39 1.12 -15.62 14.02
C ARG A 39 0.34 -16.76 13.39
N ALA A 40 -0.81 -17.13 13.95
CA ALA A 40 -1.68 -18.16 13.40
C ALA A 40 -2.19 -17.80 11.99
N ARG A 41 -2.50 -16.52 11.75
CA ARG A 41 -2.84 -16.00 10.43
C ARG A 41 -1.70 -16.17 9.43
N LEU A 42 -0.47 -15.82 9.79
CA LEU A 42 0.71 -15.98 8.92
C LEU A 42 0.97 -17.45 8.59
N LEU A 43 0.87 -18.35 9.59
CA LEU A 43 1.02 -19.79 9.35
C LEU A 43 0.01 -20.33 8.33
N LYS A 44 -1.25 -19.91 8.41
CA LYS A 44 -2.29 -20.28 7.43
C LYS A 44 -1.96 -19.75 6.03
N ILE A 45 -1.44 -18.52 5.94
CA ILE A 45 -0.99 -17.93 4.68
C ILE A 45 0.15 -18.76 4.09
N ASP A 46 1.18 -19.07 4.87
CA ASP A 46 2.35 -19.81 4.40
C ASP A 46 1.98 -21.21 3.88
N GLN A 47 1.07 -21.90 4.58
CA GLN A 47 0.56 -23.21 4.15
C GLN A 47 -0.19 -23.13 2.81
N ASP A 48 -1.08 -22.15 2.65
CA ASP A 48 -1.85 -21.96 1.42
C ASP A 48 -0.95 -21.49 0.26
N GLU A 49 0.00 -20.59 0.52
CA GLU A 49 0.98 -20.16 -0.48
C GLU A 49 1.88 -21.31 -0.96
N ALA A 50 2.34 -22.18 -0.05
CA ALA A 50 3.11 -23.37 -0.40
C ALA A 50 2.30 -24.33 -1.28
N ARG A 51 1.03 -24.56 -0.93
CA ARG A 51 0.11 -25.39 -1.71
C ARG A 51 -0.11 -24.83 -3.13
N LEU A 52 -0.38 -23.53 -3.27
CA LEU A 52 -0.60 -22.88 -4.57
C LEU A 52 0.68 -22.82 -5.40
N THR A 53 1.84 -22.65 -4.76
CA THR A 53 3.14 -22.73 -5.42
C THR A 53 3.37 -24.12 -6.01
N ALA A 54 3.06 -25.18 -5.27
CA ALA A 54 3.14 -26.56 -5.76
C ALA A 54 2.17 -26.86 -6.92
N GLN A 55 1.06 -26.11 -7.01
CA GLN A 55 0.11 -26.17 -8.13
C GLN A 55 0.54 -25.38 -9.37
N GLY A 56 1.67 -24.65 -9.31
CA GLY A 56 2.15 -23.84 -10.42
C GLY A 56 1.34 -22.56 -10.67
N CYS A 57 0.58 -22.09 -9.68
CA CYS A 57 -0.19 -20.85 -9.79
C CYS A 57 0.72 -19.63 -10.04
N THR A 58 0.15 -18.57 -10.63
CA THR A 58 0.88 -17.32 -10.79
C THR A 58 1.10 -16.64 -9.44
N TRP A 59 2.12 -15.77 -9.36
CA TRP A 59 2.48 -15.14 -8.09
C TRP A 59 1.32 -14.34 -7.44
N TYR A 60 0.43 -13.71 -8.22
CA TYR A 60 -0.69 -12.92 -7.68
C TYR A 60 -1.90 -13.77 -7.28
N GLU A 61 -1.91 -15.04 -7.69
CA GLU A 61 -2.83 -16.07 -7.21
C GLU A 61 -2.30 -16.74 -5.96
N ILE A 62 -0.98 -16.75 -5.77
CA ILE A 62 -0.33 -17.26 -4.55
C ILE A 62 -0.47 -16.24 -3.43
N LYS A 63 -0.03 -14.99 -3.65
CA LYS A 63 0.20 -14.04 -2.56
C LYS A 63 -1.06 -13.59 -1.81
N ALA A 64 -1.06 -13.80 -0.49
CA ALA A 64 -2.07 -13.30 0.43
C ALA A 64 -1.59 -12.05 1.18
N SER A 65 -2.53 -11.32 1.79
CA SER A 65 -2.18 -10.15 2.59
C SER A 65 -1.77 -10.54 4.01
N THR A 66 -0.55 -10.15 4.38
CA THR A 66 0.03 -10.32 5.72
C THR A 66 -0.38 -9.19 6.67
N LEU A 67 -1.24 -8.25 6.26
CA LEU A 67 -1.72 -7.20 7.15
C LEU A 67 -2.65 -7.76 8.25
N ARG A 68 -2.75 -7.01 9.35
CA ARG A 68 -3.66 -7.26 10.47
C ARG A 68 -4.50 -6.02 10.77
N GLU A 69 -5.59 -6.19 11.52
CA GLU A 69 -6.55 -5.11 11.80
C GLU A 69 -5.92 -3.86 12.40
N SER A 70 -4.92 -4.02 13.28
CA SER A 70 -4.20 -2.88 13.87
C SER A 70 -3.46 -2.00 12.85
N ASP A 71 -3.22 -2.49 11.64
CA ASP A 71 -2.53 -1.75 10.58
C ASP A 71 -3.47 -0.75 9.86
N ILE A 72 -4.79 -0.85 10.06
CA ILE A 72 -5.78 0.03 9.39
C ILE A 72 -5.53 1.50 9.76
N SER A 73 -5.30 1.81 11.04
CA SER A 73 -5.06 3.20 11.47
C SER A 73 -3.85 3.79 10.78
N PHE A 74 -2.73 3.04 10.73
CA PHE A 74 -1.54 3.46 9.99
C PHE A 74 -1.83 3.71 8.51
N VAL A 75 -2.58 2.81 7.86
CA VAL A 75 -2.97 2.95 6.45
C VAL A 75 -3.80 4.21 6.25
N LYS A 76 -4.81 4.44 7.09
CA LYS A 76 -5.69 5.61 6.99
C LYS A 76 -4.92 6.91 7.20
N ASP A 77 -4.14 6.99 8.27
CA ASP A 77 -3.38 8.18 8.64
C ASP A 77 -2.33 8.52 7.58
N LYS A 78 -1.48 7.55 7.22
CA LYS A 78 -0.39 7.80 6.27
C LYS A 78 -0.89 8.06 4.85
N ALA A 79 -2.02 7.48 4.47
CA ALA A 79 -2.60 7.70 3.14
C ALA A 79 -3.58 8.89 3.07
N GLY A 80 -3.85 9.59 4.19
CA GLY A 80 -4.82 10.68 4.24
C GLY A 80 -6.24 10.23 3.85
N ILE A 81 -6.62 9.00 4.21
CA ILE A 81 -7.93 8.44 3.86
C ILE A 81 -8.98 9.04 4.79
N SER A 82 -9.95 9.75 4.22
CA SER A 82 -11.09 10.31 4.94
C SER A 82 -12.23 9.29 5.10
N GLU A 83 -13.23 9.65 5.90
CA GLU A 83 -14.40 8.81 6.20
C GLU A 83 -15.29 8.48 4.98
N ILE A 84 -15.02 9.09 3.82
CA ILE A 84 -15.70 8.72 2.57
C ILE A 84 -15.19 7.40 1.99
N TYR A 85 -14.17 6.80 2.60
CA TYR A 85 -13.59 5.52 2.20
C TYR A 85 -13.68 4.49 3.32
N GLU A 86 -14.05 3.28 2.93
CA GLU A 86 -13.98 2.08 3.76
C GLU A 86 -12.68 1.35 3.45
N VAL A 87 -11.92 0.96 4.48
CA VAL A 87 -10.68 0.19 4.37
C VAL A 87 -10.83 -1.10 5.14
N VAL A 88 -10.51 -2.23 4.52
CA VAL A 88 -10.60 -3.56 5.15
C VAL A 88 -9.33 -4.37 4.90
N ILE A 89 -8.97 -5.18 5.91
CA ILE A 89 -7.89 -6.16 5.77
C ILE A 89 -8.42 -7.39 5.03
N PRO A 90 -7.76 -7.85 3.95
CA PRO A 90 -8.20 -9.02 3.20
C PRO A 90 -8.26 -10.28 4.07
N HIS A 91 -9.20 -11.18 3.79
CA HIS A 91 -9.17 -12.54 4.35
C HIS A 91 -7.93 -13.31 3.86
N VAL A 92 -7.48 -14.35 4.58
CA VAL A 92 -6.28 -15.14 4.22
C VAL A 92 -6.38 -15.80 2.83
N HIS A 93 -7.59 -16.09 2.36
CA HIS A 93 -7.84 -16.65 1.03
C HIS A 93 -8.19 -15.61 -0.04
N ALA A 94 -8.33 -14.33 0.32
CA ALA A 94 -8.54 -13.28 -0.65
C ALA A 94 -7.26 -13.03 -1.47
N ARG A 95 -7.41 -12.47 -2.67
CA ARG A 95 -6.29 -12.14 -3.56
C ARG A 95 -6.40 -10.72 -4.08
N ALA A 96 -5.25 -10.07 -4.22
CA ALA A 96 -5.11 -8.69 -4.69
C ALA A 96 -5.83 -8.42 -6.02
N HIS A 97 -5.85 -9.40 -6.92
CA HIS A 97 -6.47 -9.28 -8.24
C HIS A 97 -7.99 -9.57 -8.25
N ARG A 98 -8.56 -10.03 -7.13
CA ARG A 98 -10.00 -10.34 -6.95
C ARG A 98 -10.53 -9.68 -5.68
N PRO A 99 -10.57 -8.33 -5.62
CA PRO A 99 -11.18 -7.66 -4.49
C PRO A 99 -12.69 -7.97 -4.40
N PRO A 100 -13.30 -7.89 -3.21
CA PRO A 100 -14.75 -7.97 -3.06
C PRO A 100 -15.49 -6.92 -3.90
N ALA A 101 -16.78 -7.13 -4.16
CA ALA A 101 -17.57 -6.22 -4.98
C ALA A 101 -17.53 -4.77 -4.45
N GLY A 102 -17.14 -3.84 -5.33
CA GLY A 102 -16.99 -2.41 -5.01
C GLY A 102 -15.70 -2.04 -4.27
N PHE A 103 -14.88 -3.02 -3.88
CA PHE A 103 -13.55 -2.78 -3.33
C PHE A 103 -12.48 -2.82 -4.40
N HIS A 104 -11.37 -2.15 -4.13
CA HIS A 104 -10.16 -2.18 -4.94
C HIS A 104 -8.93 -2.34 -4.06
N THR A 105 -7.84 -2.78 -4.67
CA THR A 105 -6.63 -3.18 -3.96
C THR A 105 -5.59 -2.08 -4.01
N PHE A 106 -4.93 -1.79 -2.89
CA PHE A 106 -3.68 -1.01 -2.87
C PHE A 106 -2.69 -1.61 -1.88
N CYS A 107 -1.41 -1.29 -2.06
CA CYS A 107 -0.35 -1.79 -1.17
C CYS A 107 0.16 -0.72 -0.23
N VAL A 108 0.47 -1.10 1.01
CA VAL A 108 1.08 -0.22 2.01
C VAL A 108 2.38 0.39 1.48
N ASN A 109 3.15 -0.38 0.72
CA ASN A 109 4.38 0.13 0.12
C ASN A 109 4.14 1.29 -0.87
N GLN A 110 2.98 1.38 -1.52
CA GLN A 110 2.65 2.54 -2.35
C GLN A 110 2.39 3.77 -1.47
N ILE A 111 1.74 3.59 -0.31
CA ILE A 111 1.52 4.66 0.68
C ILE A 111 2.85 5.19 1.23
N GLU A 112 3.75 4.28 1.61
CA GLU A 112 5.13 4.60 2.02
C GLU A 112 5.89 5.37 0.93
N ARG A 113 5.47 5.24 -0.33
CA ARG A 113 6.05 5.92 -1.52
C ARG A 113 5.25 7.14 -2.01
N GLY A 114 4.30 7.63 -1.21
CA GLY A 114 3.59 8.87 -1.47
C GLY A 114 2.17 8.73 -2.02
N LEU A 115 1.64 7.52 -2.19
CA LEU A 115 0.21 7.33 -2.46
C LEU A 115 -0.62 7.90 -1.29
N ARG A 116 -1.55 8.78 -1.62
CA ARG A 116 -2.63 9.22 -0.72
C ARG A 116 -3.97 8.93 -1.39
N PHE A 117 -5.10 9.37 -0.81
CA PHE A 117 -6.42 9.32 -1.46
C PHE A 117 -7.15 10.68 -1.35
N PRO A 118 -7.91 11.11 -2.38
CA PRO A 118 -8.16 10.48 -3.70
C PRO A 118 -6.97 10.53 -4.67
N ILE A 119 -6.69 9.43 -5.36
CA ILE A 119 -5.53 9.31 -6.29
C ILE A 119 -5.46 10.49 -7.27
N PRO A 120 -4.27 11.07 -7.55
CA PRO A 120 -4.15 12.18 -8.48
C PRO A 120 -4.64 11.78 -9.88
N LYS A 121 -5.53 12.60 -10.46
CA LYS A 121 -6.21 12.30 -11.72
C LYS A 121 -5.27 11.93 -12.87
N PHE A 122 -4.09 12.54 -12.95
CA PHE A 122 -3.17 12.22 -14.05
C PHE A 122 -2.63 10.78 -13.96
N ILE A 123 -2.53 10.21 -12.75
CA ILE A 123 -2.13 8.81 -12.55
C ILE A 123 -3.29 7.90 -13.00
N THR A 124 -4.51 8.19 -12.58
CA THR A 124 -5.68 7.40 -12.96
C THR A 124 -5.92 7.46 -14.47
N SER A 125 -5.85 8.64 -15.08
CA SER A 125 -5.98 8.81 -16.55
C SER A 125 -4.86 8.11 -17.34
N LEU A 126 -3.63 8.09 -16.81
CA LEU A 126 -2.56 7.31 -17.44
C LEU A 126 -2.82 5.81 -17.33
N CYS A 127 -3.23 5.33 -16.15
CA CYS A 127 -3.53 3.91 -15.94
C CYS A 127 -4.73 3.45 -16.78
N ASP A 128 -5.74 4.29 -16.93
CA ASP A 128 -6.90 4.05 -17.79
C ASP A 128 -6.48 3.89 -19.26
N HIS A 129 -5.64 4.81 -19.76
CA HIS A 129 -5.05 4.72 -21.11
C HIS A 129 -4.21 3.46 -21.30
N LEU A 130 -3.42 3.08 -20.29
CA LEU A 130 -2.60 1.88 -20.33
C LEU A 130 -3.41 0.58 -20.08
N GLU A 131 -4.71 0.71 -19.84
CA GLU A 131 -5.68 -0.35 -19.52
C GLU A 131 -5.37 -1.20 -18.28
N PHE A 132 -4.54 -0.74 -17.34
CA PHE A 132 -4.25 -1.49 -16.11
C PHE A 132 -4.65 -0.72 -14.84
N SER A 133 -4.84 -1.46 -13.74
CA SER A 133 -5.17 -0.84 -12.46
C SER A 133 -3.96 -0.12 -11.83
N PRO A 134 -4.13 1.07 -11.23
CA PRO A 134 -3.06 1.75 -10.48
C PRO A 134 -2.39 0.87 -9.41
N SER A 135 -3.09 -0.14 -8.89
CA SER A 135 -2.55 -1.09 -7.93
C SER A 135 -1.44 -1.99 -8.49
N GLN A 136 -1.39 -2.16 -9.80
CA GLN A 136 -0.39 -3.00 -10.49
C GLN A 136 0.92 -2.25 -10.73
N LEU A 137 0.94 -0.94 -10.52
CA LEU A 137 2.15 -0.14 -10.50
C LEU A 137 2.97 -0.47 -9.28
N ASN A 138 4.22 -0.85 -9.51
CA ASN A 138 5.11 -1.06 -8.40
C ASN A 138 5.38 0.25 -7.62
N PRO A 139 5.72 0.19 -6.31
CA PRO A 139 5.84 1.37 -5.46
C PRO A 139 6.79 2.45 -6.01
N ASN A 140 7.89 2.04 -6.64
CA ASN A 140 8.84 2.95 -7.26
C ASN A 140 8.27 3.64 -8.52
N SER A 141 7.43 2.95 -9.29
CA SER A 141 6.71 3.51 -10.43
C SER A 141 5.74 4.58 -9.96
N PHE A 142 5.00 4.30 -8.88
CA PHE A 142 4.05 5.24 -8.31
C PHE A 142 4.75 6.54 -7.87
N ARG A 143 5.84 6.40 -7.11
CA ARG A 143 6.72 7.51 -6.72
C ARG A 143 7.28 8.27 -7.93
N SER A 144 7.72 7.55 -8.95
CA SER A 144 8.26 8.19 -10.15
C SER A 144 7.21 9.02 -10.88
N LEU A 145 5.98 8.52 -10.99
CA LEU A 145 4.88 9.29 -11.59
C LEU A 145 4.52 10.52 -10.78
N LEU A 146 4.44 10.41 -9.45
CA LEU A 146 4.20 11.56 -8.57
C LEU A 146 5.27 12.63 -8.75
N SER A 147 6.54 12.22 -8.71
CA SER A 147 7.70 13.10 -8.88
C SER A 147 7.70 13.77 -10.25
N LEU A 148 7.36 13.01 -11.31
CA LEU A 148 7.26 13.55 -12.66
C LEU A 148 6.14 14.59 -12.76
N GLY A 149 4.99 14.34 -12.13
CA GLY A 149 3.90 15.33 -12.04
C GLY A 149 4.34 16.63 -11.37
N ILE A 150 5.11 16.55 -10.28
CA ILE A 150 5.69 17.73 -9.59
C ILE A 150 6.62 18.49 -10.54
N LEU A 151 7.54 17.80 -11.19
CA LEU A 151 8.49 18.43 -12.11
C LEU A 151 7.77 19.10 -13.30
N LEU A 152 6.82 18.41 -13.93
CA LEU A 152 6.04 18.98 -15.02
C LEU A 152 5.30 20.25 -14.59
N LYS A 153 4.73 20.27 -13.39
CA LYS A 153 4.11 21.48 -12.83
C LYS A 153 5.13 22.59 -12.58
N PHE A 154 6.29 22.26 -12.05
CA PHE A 154 7.37 23.22 -11.82
C PHE A 154 7.84 23.88 -13.12
N PHE A 155 8.05 23.09 -14.18
CA PHE A 155 8.41 23.59 -15.51
C PHE A 155 7.23 24.14 -16.31
N ARG A 156 6.03 24.24 -15.70
CA ARG A 156 4.78 24.70 -16.34
C ARG A 156 4.40 23.94 -17.61
N ILE A 157 4.78 22.67 -17.68
CA ILE A 157 4.40 21.76 -18.77
C ILE A 157 3.04 21.14 -18.43
N PRO A 158 2.08 21.12 -19.38
CA PRO A 158 0.81 20.43 -19.19
C PRO A 158 1.00 18.95 -18.85
N ILE A 159 0.50 18.53 -17.68
CA ILE A 159 0.42 17.11 -17.33
C ILE A 159 -0.76 16.50 -18.09
N SER A 160 -0.45 15.70 -19.10
CA SER A 160 -1.43 14.92 -19.86
C SER A 160 -0.90 13.49 -20.04
N THR A 161 -1.79 12.56 -20.37
CA THR A 161 -1.40 11.19 -20.75
C THR A 161 -0.39 11.22 -21.90
N TYR A 162 -0.61 12.07 -22.91
CA TYR A 162 0.33 12.27 -24.03
C TYR A 162 1.73 12.70 -23.54
N THR A 163 1.79 13.72 -22.70
CA THR A 163 3.07 14.21 -22.13
C THR A 163 3.78 13.11 -21.36
N LEU A 164 3.06 12.38 -20.51
CA LEU A 164 3.63 11.30 -19.69
C LEU A 164 4.15 10.16 -20.57
N MET A 165 3.36 9.72 -21.56
CA MET A 165 3.75 8.65 -22.49
C MET A 165 5.00 9.00 -23.32
N ARG A 166 5.29 10.28 -23.56
CA ARG A 166 6.56 10.72 -24.17
C ARG A 166 7.77 10.66 -23.24
N LEU A 167 7.55 10.68 -21.92
CA LEU A 167 8.60 10.80 -20.91
C LEU A 167 8.89 9.49 -20.19
N ILE A 168 7.98 8.52 -20.28
CA ILE A 168 8.07 7.24 -19.58
C ILE A 168 8.23 6.08 -20.55
N GLN A 169 8.70 4.97 -20.00
CA GLN A 169 8.68 3.66 -20.64
C GLN A 169 8.04 2.67 -19.70
N ILE A 170 7.04 1.94 -20.22
CA ILE A 170 6.35 0.87 -19.49
C ILE A 170 7.12 -0.44 -19.70
N LYS A 171 7.44 -1.11 -18.60
CA LYS A 171 8.08 -2.42 -18.59
C LYS A 171 7.20 -3.41 -17.84
N ARG A 172 6.93 -4.55 -18.45
CA ARG A 172 6.25 -5.66 -17.77
C ARG A 172 7.28 -6.47 -17.00
N LEU A 173 7.12 -6.55 -15.68
CA LEU A 173 8.02 -7.32 -14.80
C LEU A 173 7.57 -8.78 -14.61
N GLY A 174 6.35 -9.08 -15.05
CA GLY A 174 5.72 -10.39 -14.95
C GLY A 174 4.20 -10.24 -15.12
N PRO A 175 3.44 -11.34 -15.02
CA PRO A 175 1.98 -11.31 -15.00
C PRO A 175 1.47 -10.30 -13.97
N GLY A 176 0.58 -9.42 -14.37
CA GLY A 176 0.00 -8.38 -13.52
C GLY A 176 0.94 -7.38 -12.83
N LYS A 177 2.24 -7.28 -13.21
CA LYS A 177 3.20 -6.33 -12.63
C LYS A 177 3.76 -5.37 -13.68
N PHE A 178 3.55 -4.08 -13.45
CA PHE A 178 4.07 -3.03 -14.32
C PHE A 178 5.08 -2.13 -13.60
N TYR A 179 6.14 -1.80 -14.34
CA TYR A 179 7.15 -0.85 -13.94
C TYR A 179 7.19 0.32 -14.91
N ILE A 180 7.30 1.53 -14.36
CA ILE A 180 7.48 2.75 -15.12
C ILE A 180 8.90 3.23 -14.89
N SER A 181 9.69 3.26 -15.97
CA SER A 181 10.98 3.94 -16.00
C SER A 181 10.87 5.27 -16.71
N ASN A 182 11.71 6.22 -16.32
CA ASN A 182 11.87 7.51 -17.01
C ASN A 182 13.34 7.94 -16.89
N LYS A 183 13.76 8.88 -17.73
CA LYS A 183 15.16 9.38 -17.74
C LYS A 183 15.40 10.58 -16.84
N CYS A 184 14.37 11.08 -16.16
CA CYS A 184 14.44 12.34 -15.42
C CYS A 184 14.65 12.12 -13.91
N LEU A 185 14.32 10.92 -13.41
CA LEU A 185 14.25 10.63 -11.98
C LEU A 185 15.18 9.48 -11.59
N SER A 186 15.86 9.67 -10.47
CA SER A 186 16.76 8.71 -9.81
C SER A 186 16.46 8.66 -8.30
N GLY A 187 17.29 7.94 -7.54
CA GLY A 187 17.18 7.86 -6.07
C GLY A 187 16.14 6.85 -5.56
N ASN A 188 15.50 6.08 -6.45
CA ASN A 188 14.67 4.95 -6.04
C ASN A 188 15.54 3.73 -5.69
N PRO A 189 15.23 3.00 -4.61
CA PRO A 189 15.96 1.78 -4.28
C PRO A 189 15.77 0.71 -5.36
N SER A 190 16.83 -0.06 -5.62
CA SER A 190 16.91 -1.04 -6.74
C SER A 190 15.98 -2.24 -6.60
N SER A 191 15.46 -2.53 -5.40
CA SER A 191 14.57 -3.67 -5.17
C SER A 191 13.55 -3.40 -4.07
N HIS A 192 12.32 -3.86 -4.28
CA HIS A 192 11.28 -3.94 -3.28
C HIS A 192 10.64 -5.33 -3.37
N LYS A 193 11.36 -6.35 -2.89
CA LYS A 193 10.82 -7.71 -2.75
C LYS A 193 9.65 -7.68 -1.77
N GLY A 194 8.63 -8.50 -2.01
CA GLY A 194 7.52 -8.69 -1.08
C GLY A 194 6.48 -7.56 -1.00
N TRP A 195 6.57 -6.49 -1.80
CA TRP A 195 5.65 -5.35 -1.68
C TRP A 195 4.16 -5.69 -1.86
N MET A 196 3.86 -6.77 -2.60
CA MET A 196 2.50 -7.25 -2.84
C MET A 196 1.97 -8.21 -1.77
N SER A 197 2.68 -8.43 -0.66
CA SER A 197 2.12 -9.16 0.50
C SER A 197 1.47 -8.22 1.52
N ARG A 198 1.62 -6.90 1.37
CA ARG A 198 1.05 -5.89 2.28
C ARG A 198 -0.05 -5.09 1.58
N TYR A 199 -1.06 -5.77 1.03
CA TYR A 199 -2.19 -5.12 0.38
C TYR A 199 -3.43 -5.04 1.26
N PHE A 200 -4.23 -4.01 1.05
CA PHE A 200 -5.52 -3.81 1.69
C PHE A 200 -6.59 -3.55 0.62
N PHE A 201 -7.85 -3.69 1.02
CA PHE A 201 -8.97 -3.33 0.16
C PHE A 201 -9.56 -1.99 0.59
N ILE A 202 -9.91 -1.15 -0.39
CA ILE A 202 -10.52 0.15 -0.18
C ILE A 202 -11.75 0.33 -1.08
N LYS A 203 -12.80 0.94 -0.55
CA LYS A 203 -14.05 1.24 -1.27
C LYS A 203 -14.45 2.69 -1.00
N CYS A 204 -14.85 3.41 -2.04
CA CYS A 204 -15.43 4.75 -1.87
C CYS A 204 -16.93 4.60 -1.54
N ILE A 205 -17.37 5.17 -0.41
CA ILE A 205 -18.74 5.07 0.10
C ILE A 205 -19.62 6.18 -0.49
N SER A 206 -19.02 7.31 -0.88
CA SER A 206 -19.74 8.56 -1.21
C SER A 206 -20.20 8.72 -2.67
N SER A 207 -20.03 7.72 -3.54
CA SER A 207 -20.24 7.89 -4.99
C SER A 207 -21.25 6.91 -5.59
N ARG A 208 -22.24 7.43 -6.32
CA ARG A 208 -22.89 6.71 -7.42
C ARG A 208 -22.02 6.91 -8.67
N GLU A 209 -21.58 5.82 -9.30
CA GLU A 209 -20.62 5.71 -10.42
C GLU A 209 -19.12 5.98 -10.14
N ASN A 210 -18.26 5.46 -11.03
CA ASN A 210 -16.83 5.15 -10.88
C ASN A 210 -15.96 6.27 -10.28
N SER A 211 -15.90 6.33 -8.94
CA SER A 211 -15.16 7.35 -8.17
C SER A 211 -13.66 7.39 -8.43
N TRP A 212 -13.12 6.37 -9.08
CA TRP A 212 -11.68 6.18 -9.30
C TRP A 212 -11.19 6.79 -10.60
N GLY A 213 -12.10 7.09 -11.55
CA GLY A 213 -11.75 7.71 -12.83
C GLY A 213 -10.82 6.88 -13.71
N CYS A 214 -10.78 5.56 -13.49
CA CYS A 214 -10.08 4.59 -14.34
C CYS A 214 -10.65 3.18 -14.12
N ASN A 215 -10.32 2.25 -15.03
CA ASN A 215 -10.56 0.83 -14.83
C ASN A 215 -9.65 0.27 -13.72
N MET A 216 -10.26 -0.25 -12.66
CA MET A 216 -9.53 -0.82 -11.51
C MET A 216 -9.24 -2.31 -11.64
N SER A 217 -9.64 -2.94 -12.75
CA SER A 217 -9.41 -4.37 -12.99
C SER A 217 -7.95 -4.66 -13.30
N TRP A 218 -7.46 -5.82 -12.86
CA TRP A 218 -6.12 -6.24 -13.21
C TRP A 218 -6.05 -6.69 -14.68
N ARG A 219 -4.92 -6.42 -15.33
CA ARG A 219 -4.56 -6.92 -16.66
C ARG A 219 -3.14 -7.48 -16.68
N ASP A 220 -2.90 -8.41 -17.60
CA ASP A 220 -1.56 -8.96 -17.84
C ASP A 220 -0.76 -8.19 -18.89
N ASN A 221 -1.44 -7.37 -19.71
CA ASN A 221 -0.84 -6.52 -20.72
C ASN A 221 -1.20 -5.06 -20.46
N ALA A 222 -0.43 -4.15 -21.07
CA ALA A 222 -0.68 -2.72 -21.06
C ALA A 222 -0.77 -2.22 -22.49
N ASP A 223 -1.69 -1.31 -22.77
CA ASP A 223 -1.69 -0.59 -24.04
C ASP A 223 -0.61 0.51 -24.00
N THR A 224 0.44 0.37 -24.81
CA THR A 224 1.55 1.32 -24.86
C THR A 224 1.48 2.24 -26.06
N LEU A 225 0.38 2.20 -26.83
CA LEU A 225 0.18 3.09 -27.97
C LEU A 225 0.16 4.54 -27.48
N LEU A 226 0.85 5.41 -28.20
CA LEU A 226 0.85 6.83 -27.90
C LEU A 226 -0.55 7.39 -28.22
N PRO A 227 -1.18 8.15 -27.32
CA PRO A 227 -2.43 8.82 -27.66
C PRO A 227 -2.20 9.83 -28.80
N PRO A 228 -3.26 10.22 -29.53
CA PRO A 228 -3.17 11.25 -30.55
C PRO A 228 -2.51 12.52 -30.00
N ALA A 229 -1.66 13.14 -30.83
CA ALA A 229 -1.03 14.39 -30.45
C ALA A 229 -2.11 15.48 -30.28
N PRO A 230 -2.04 16.30 -29.22
CA PRO A 230 -2.91 17.46 -29.11
C PRO A 230 -2.59 18.47 -30.22
N GLU A 231 -3.54 19.34 -30.56
CA GLU A 231 -3.36 20.40 -31.58
C GLU A 231 -2.10 21.24 -31.35
N GLN A 232 -1.76 21.47 -30.08
CA GLN A 232 -0.51 22.11 -29.66
C GLN A 232 0.25 21.16 -28.73
N ALA A 233 1.25 20.47 -29.29
CA ALA A 233 2.12 19.61 -28.50
C ALA A 233 2.97 20.46 -27.53
N PRO A 234 3.11 20.03 -26.26
CA PRO A 234 3.95 20.76 -25.31
C PRO A 234 5.42 20.71 -25.73
N ASP A 235 6.10 21.86 -25.65
CA ASP A 235 7.55 21.91 -25.80
C ASP A 235 8.21 21.26 -24.57
N LEU A 236 9.02 20.25 -24.82
CA LEU A 236 9.75 19.50 -23.80
C LEU A 236 11.25 19.81 -23.85
N THR A 237 11.73 20.67 -24.74
CA THR A 237 13.15 20.88 -25.02
C THR A 237 13.92 21.25 -23.76
N HIS A 238 13.54 22.35 -23.11
CA HIS A 238 14.17 22.80 -21.86
C HIS A 238 14.07 21.75 -20.74
N PHE A 239 12.93 21.06 -20.62
CA PHE A 239 12.77 20.01 -19.61
C PHE A 239 13.71 18.81 -19.85
N LEU A 240 13.89 18.42 -21.11
CA LEU A 240 14.75 17.32 -21.50
C LEU A 240 16.24 17.69 -21.42
N GLU A 241 16.61 18.96 -21.57
CA GLU A 241 17.97 19.45 -21.34
C GLU A 241 18.34 19.37 -19.85
N VAL A 242 17.46 19.83 -18.96
CA VAL A 242 17.71 19.80 -17.51
C VAL A 242 17.74 18.37 -16.95
N ARG A 243 17.17 17.39 -17.66
CA ARG A 243 17.10 15.98 -17.25
C ARG A 243 18.47 15.34 -17.07
N GLU A 244 19.53 15.86 -17.69
CA GLU A 244 20.89 15.29 -17.63
C GLU A 244 21.45 15.19 -16.20
N LYS A 245 20.87 15.94 -15.26
CA LYS A 245 21.30 15.97 -13.87
C LYS A 245 20.51 15.04 -12.93
N CYS A 246 19.49 14.34 -13.41
CA CYS A 246 18.60 13.41 -12.69
C CYS A 246 18.08 13.91 -11.31
N PHE A 247 16.77 14.13 -11.21
CA PHE A 247 16.13 14.58 -9.97
C PHE A 247 15.91 13.43 -8.99
N ASN A 248 16.13 13.68 -7.70
CA ASN A 248 15.90 12.68 -6.66
C ASN A 248 14.41 12.56 -6.33
N ALA A 249 13.77 11.45 -6.71
CA ALA A 249 12.36 11.17 -6.38
C ALA A 249 12.13 11.08 -4.85
N HIS A 250 13.18 10.66 -4.13
CA HIS A 250 13.54 11.06 -2.77
C HIS A 250 12.82 12.27 -2.17
N GLU A 251 13.47 13.39 -2.45
CA GLU A 251 13.29 14.72 -1.92
C GLU A 251 12.04 15.39 -2.48
N LEU A 252 11.61 15.01 -3.68
CA LEU A 252 10.41 15.59 -4.31
C LEU A 252 9.11 15.25 -3.58
N ILE A 253 9.06 14.10 -2.88
CA ILE A 253 7.83 13.58 -2.26
C ILE A 253 7.77 13.85 -0.75
N GLU A 254 8.89 14.17 -0.10
CA GLU A 254 9.02 14.35 1.36
C GLU A 254 8.45 15.69 1.88
N GLU A 255 7.20 15.97 1.54
CA GLU A 255 6.36 17.01 2.14
C GLU A 255 6.50 18.43 1.55
N ASN A 256 5.37 19.16 1.56
CA ASN A 256 5.08 20.48 0.98
C ASN A 256 4.93 20.63 -0.55
N LEU A 257 5.66 19.91 -1.40
CA LEU A 257 5.59 20.17 -2.85
C LEU A 257 4.30 19.70 -3.53
N LEU A 258 3.73 18.55 -3.14
CA LEU A 258 2.47 18.06 -3.69
C LEU A 258 1.29 19.02 -3.40
N CYS A 259 1.25 19.57 -2.18
CA CYS A 259 0.29 20.61 -1.81
C CYS A 259 0.56 21.93 -2.55
N TYR A 260 1.82 22.34 -2.65
CA TYR A 260 2.26 23.58 -3.31
C TYR A 260 1.86 23.64 -4.79
N PHE A 261 2.06 22.55 -5.55
CA PHE A 261 1.73 22.53 -6.98
C PHE A 261 0.24 22.34 -7.28
N ARG A 262 -0.64 22.42 -6.27
CA ARG A 262 -2.08 22.15 -6.39
C ARG A 262 -2.33 20.84 -7.15
N ILE A 263 -1.49 19.83 -6.92
CA ILE A 263 -1.77 18.45 -7.34
C ILE A 263 -2.86 17.99 -6.38
N SER A 264 -4.08 18.44 -6.69
CA SER A 264 -5.18 18.59 -5.75
C SER A 264 -5.75 17.23 -5.37
N TRP A 265 -5.74 16.95 -4.07
CA TRP A 265 -6.53 15.91 -3.43
C TRP A 265 -7.98 16.40 -3.09
N LYS A 266 -8.35 17.58 -3.63
CA LYS A 266 -9.52 18.48 -3.48
C LYS A 266 -9.42 19.56 -2.38
N LYS A 267 -9.57 20.82 -2.85
CA LYS A 267 -9.85 22.11 -2.19
C LYS A 267 -9.21 22.37 -0.81
N VAL A 268 -7.96 22.84 -0.82
CA VAL A 268 -7.45 23.76 0.21
C VAL A 268 -6.87 24.97 -0.50
N GLN A 269 -7.39 26.16 -0.19
CA GLN A 269 -6.88 27.43 -0.67
C GLN A 269 -5.76 27.85 0.29
N LEU A 270 -4.51 27.66 -0.11
CA LEU A 270 -3.37 28.27 0.59
C LEU A 270 -3.16 29.65 -0.01
N VAL A 271 -3.62 30.67 0.72
CA VAL A 271 -3.17 32.05 0.59
C VAL A 271 -1.81 32.12 1.29
N GLY A 272 -0.78 32.49 0.53
CA GLY A 272 0.56 32.68 1.06
C GLY A 272 1.53 32.97 -0.06
N ASP A 273 1.88 34.24 -0.24
CA ASP A 273 3.10 34.64 -0.93
C ASP A 273 4.27 34.00 -0.20
N LEU A 274 4.82 32.93 -0.76
CA LEU A 274 6.01 32.28 -0.26
C LEU A 274 7.03 32.32 -1.39
N GLY A 275 7.87 33.36 -1.36
CA GLY A 275 9.10 33.49 -2.13
C GLY A 275 10.13 32.43 -1.72
N ILE A 276 9.80 31.16 -1.91
CA ILE A 276 10.69 30.03 -1.66
C ILE A 276 11.47 29.76 -2.95
N SER A 277 12.77 30.05 -2.92
CA SER A 277 13.72 29.50 -3.88
C SER A 277 13.80 27.99 -3.63
N ILE A 278 13.14 27.18 -4.46
CA ILE A 278 13.23 25.71 -4.40
C ILE A 278 14.53 25.32 -5.11
N THR A 279 15.57 25.06 -4.33
CA THR A 279 16.82 24.48 -4.83
C THR A 279 16.69 22.95 -4.84
N PHE A 280 16.58 22.35 -6.02
CA PHE A 280 16.65 20.89 -6.15
C PHE A 280 18.11 20.43 -5.96
N SER A 281 18.35 19.49 -5.05
CA SER A 281 19.64 18.81 -4.99
C SER A 281 19.67 17.74 -6.08
N TYR A 282 20.58 17.91 -7.05
CA TYR A 282 20.84 16.88 -8.06
C TYR A 282 21.47 15.65 -7.39
N CYS A 283 21.18 14.45 -7.93
CA CYS A 283 21.86 13.25 -7.44
C CYS A 283 23.38 13.42 -7.62
N ARG A 284 24.12 13.41 -6.50
CA ARG A 284 25.58 13.28 -6.53
C ARG A 284 25.92 11.81 -6.78
N TYR A 285 26.70 11.56 -7.83
CA TYR A 285 27.29 10.25 -8.12
C TYR A 285 28.44 9.94 -7.16
#